data_AF-A0A965HN82-F1
#
_entry.id   AF-A0A965HN82-F1
#
_cell.length_a   1.000
_cell.length_b   1.000
_cell.length_c   1.000
_cell.angle_alpha   90.00
_cell.angle_beta   90.00
_cell.angle_gamma   90.00
#
_symmetry.space_group_name_H-M   'P 1'
#
loop_
_entity.id
_entity.type
_entity.pdbx_description
1 polymer ?
#
loop_
_entity_poly.entity_id
_entity_poly.type
_entity_poly.pdbx_seq_one_letter_code
_entity_poly.pdbx_strand_id
1 'polypeptide(L)'
;MSVKQPASVGYGHATIPFVSQLVAFIVFLLSWGLSGACEAEAAESKPPNIVFLITDDQHWDSLGCMGNNIIQTPNLDRLAAQGTLFRNTFVTASVCSV
;
A
#
# COMPACT_ATOMS: atom_id res chain seq x y z
N MET A 1 -65.61 -5.93 1.88
CA MET A 1 -64.32 -5.21 1.88
C MET A 1 -63.27 -6.16 1.33
N SER A 2 -62.67 -5.78 0.21
CA SER A 2 -61.70 -6.53 -0.57
C SER A 2 -60.29 -6.17 -0.09
N VAL A 3 -59.45 -7.16 0.18
CA VAL A 3 -58.00 -7.02 0.08
C VAL A 3 -57.47 -8.23 -0.69
N LYS A 4 -57.08 -7.98 -1.95
CA LYS A 4 -56.33 -8.91 -2.79
C LYS A 4 -54.91 -9.02 -2.25
N GLN A 5 -54.33 -10.22 -2.30
CA GLN A 5 -52.88 -10.38 -2.33
C GLN A 5 -52.48 -11.50 -3.31
N PRO A 6 -51.36 -11.36 -4.05
CA PRO A 6 -51.26 -11.87 -5.41
C PRO A 6 -50.24 -13.00 -5.60
N ALA A 7 -50.44 -13.71 -6.72
CA ALA A 7 -49.43 -14.32 -7.59
C ALA A 7 -48.32 -15.15 -6.91
N SER A 8 -48.58 -16.44 -6.75
CA SER A 8 -47.54 -17.46 -6.66
C SER A 8 -46.82 -17.58 -8.01
N VAL A 9 -45.64 -16.97 -8.10
CA VAL A 9 -44.70 -17.11 -9.22
C VAL A 9 -44.28 -18.58 -9.32
N GLY A 10 -44.77 -19.25 -10.36
CA GLY A 10 -44.36 -20.60 -10.71
C GLY A 10 -42.97 -20.57 -11.35
N TYR A 11 -41.97 -21.07 -10.64
CA TYR A 11 -40.68 -21.39 -11.25
C TYR A 11 -40.83 -22.70 -12.04
N GLY A 12 -41.07 -22.54 -13.34
CA GLY A 12 -41.10 -23.62 -14.31
C GLY A 12 -39.73 -24.28 -14.44
N HIS A 13 -39.72 -25.58 -14.18
CA HIS A 13 -38.64 -26.52 -14.43
C HIS A 13 -38.36 -26.62 -15.96
N ALA A 14 -37.09 -26.84 -16.31
CA ALA A 14 -36.62 -27.42 -17.59
C ALA A 14 -36.30 -26.50 -18.79
N THR A 15 -35.27 -25.66 -18.65
CA THR A 15 -34.23 -25.30 -19.66
C THR A 15 -33.23 -24.47 -18.84
N ILE A 16 -31.95 -24.78 -18.58
CA ILE A 16 -30.85 -25.19 -19.47
C ILE A 16 -29.74 -25.77 -18.55
N PRO A 17 -29.51 -27.10 -18.48
CA PRO A 17 -28.45 -27.65 -17.61
C PRO A 17 -27.04 -27.17 -18.03
N PHE A 18 -26.88 -26.85 -19.32
CA PHE A 18 -25.64 -26.36 -19.91
C PHE A 18 -25.23 -24.97 -19.39
N VAL A 19 -26.17 -24.04 -19.19
CA VAL A 19 -25.88 -22.69 -18.68
C VAL A 19 -25.53 -22.72 -17.20
N SER A 20 -26.23 -23.55 -16.41
CA SER A 20 -25.91 -23.75 -14.99
C SER A 20 -24.53 -24.37 -14.79
N GLN A 21 -24.14 -25.34 -15.63
CA GLN A 21 -22.81 -25.95 -15.57
C GLN A 21 -21.72 -24.97 -15.99
N LEU A 22 -21.96 -24.14 -17.01
CA LEU A 22 -21.00 -23.15 -17.49
C LEU A 22 -20.79 -22.01 -16.48
N VAL A 23 -21.85 -21.56 -15.81
CA VAL A 23 -21.75 -20.60 -14.70
C VAL A 23 -20.97 -21.21 -13.52
N ALA A 24 -21.25 -22.46 -13.15
CA ALA A 24 -20.49 -23.15 -12.10
C ALA A 24 -19.01 -23.30 -12.45
N PHE A 25 -18.68 -23.59 -13.72
CA PHE A 25 -17.30 -23.70 -14.20
C PHE A 25 -16.56 -22.37 -14.17
N ILE A 26 -17.23 -21.27 -14.55
CA ILE A 26 -16.65 -19.91 -14.49
C ILE A 26 -16.42 -19.48 -13.03
N VAL A 27 -17.37 -19.76 -12.13
CA VAL A 27 -17.20 -19.46 -10.69
C VAL A 27 -16.06 -20.29 -10.10
N PHE A 28 -15.93 -21.55 -10.50
CA PHE A 28 -14.84 -22.42 -10.07
C PHE A 28 -13.47 -21.92 -10.58
N LEU A 29 -13.38 -21.50 -11.84
CA LEU A 29 -12.16 -20.91 -12.42
C LEU A 29 -11.80 -19.56 -11.79
N LEU A 30 -12.78 -18.71 -11.50
CA LEU A 30 -12.57 -17.45 -10.78
C LEU A 30 -12.11 -17.68 -9.34
N SER A 31 -12.68 -18.66 -8.65
CA SER A 31 -12.30 -19.01 -7.27
C SER A 31 -10.92 -19.64 -7.20
N TRP A 32 -10.53 -20.46 -8.19
CA TRP A 32 -9.19 -21.05 -8.26
C TRP A 32 -8.14 -20.00 -8.62
N GLY A 33 -8.45 -19.11 -9.57
CA GLY A 33 -7.60 -17.99 -9.94
C GLY A 33 -7.34 -17.01 -8.80
N LEU A 34 -8.27 -16.87 -7.86
CA LEU A 34 -8.13 -16.01 -6.69
C LEU A 34 -7.30 -16.63 -5.56
N SER A 35 -7.25 -17.96 -5.46
CA SER A 35 -6.48 -18.68 -4.43
C SER A 35 -4.98 -18.80 -4.72
N GLY A 36 -4.53 -18.64 -5.97
CA GLY A 36 -3.12 -18.78 -6.35
C GLY A 36 -2.24 -17.53 -6.16
N ALA A 37 -2.81 -16.41 -5.71
CA ALA A 37 -2.08 -15.13 -5.67
C ALA A 37 -1.41 -14.82 -4.31
N CYS A 38 -1.49 -15.70 -3.32
CA CYS A 38 -1.10 -15.37 -1.95
C CYS A 38 -0.23 -16.44 -1.26
N GLU A 39 0.80 -16.94 -1.94
CA GLU A 39 2.00 -17.39 -1.24
C GLU A 39 3.03 -16.26 -1.26
N ALA A 40 2.87 -15.32 -0.32
CA ALA A 40 3.98 -14.47 0.08
C ALA A 40 4.92 -15.34 0.92
N GLU A 41 6.04 -15.73 0.32
CA GLU A 41 7.13 -16.40 1.02
C GLU A 41 7.51 -15.55 2.24
N ALA A 42 7.26 -16.07 3.44
CA ALA A 42 7.63 -15.42 4.68
C ALA A 42 9.15 -15.46 4.79
N ALA A 43 9.81 -14.46 4.18
CA ALA A 43 11.23 -14.24 4.35
C ALA A 43 11.53 -14.17 5.85
N GLU A 44 12.50 -14.96 6.30
CA GLU A 44 12.98 -14.96 7.68
C GLU A 44 13.30 -13.51 8.08
N SER A 45 12.45 -12.92 8.92
CA SER A 45 12.47 -11.49 9.25
C SER A 45 13.65 -11.19 10.17
N LYS A 46 14.85 -11.13 9.59
CA LYS A 46 16.03 -10.61 10.29
C LYS A 46 15.77 -9.16 10.64
N PRO A 47 16.13 -8.72 11.86
CA PRO A 47 15.99 -7.32 12.23
C PRO A 47 16.78 -6.46 11.23
N PRO A 48 16.25 -5.29 10.83
CA PRO A 48 16.95 -4.41 9.92
C PRO A 48 18.21 -3.87 10.59
N ASN A 49 19.25 -3.63 9.79
CA ASN A 49 20.42 -2.89 10.25
C ASN A 49 20.06 -1.39 10.28
N ILE A 50 20.37 -0.72 11.39
CA ILE A 50 20.12 0.71 11.58
C ILE A 50 21.45 1.44 11.50
N VAL A 51 21.56 2.40 10.57
CA VAL A 51 22.70 3.30 10.45
C VAL A 51 22.24 4.72 10.79
N PHE A 52 22.83 5.32 11.82
CA PHE A 52 22.54 6.69 12.21
C PHE A 52 23.64 7.62 11.73
N LEU A 53 23.31 8.52 10.80
CA LEU A 53 24.22 9.53 10.26
C LEU A 53 23.83 10.88 10.87
N ILE A 54 24.82 11.57 11.44
CA ILE A 54 24.66 12.92 11.98
C ILE A 54 25.80 13.80 11.48
N THR A 55 25.46 15.05 11.19
CA THR A 55 26.38 16.09 10.74
C THR A 55 26.43 17.19 11.79
N ASP A 56 27.63 17.70 12.06
CA ASP A 56 27.82 18.86 12.93
C ASP A 56 27.51 20.16 12.15
N ASP A 57 26.92 21.15 12.83
CA ASP A 57 26.61 22.48 12.29
C ASP A 57 25.83 22.53 10.95
N GLN A 58 25.06 21.50 10.62
CA GLN A 58 24.23 21.52 9.42
C GLN A 58 22.97 22.37 9.61
N HIS A 59 22.85 23.45 8.83
CA HIS A 59 21.63 24.25 8.81
C HIS A 59 20.51 23.57 8.01
N TRP A 60 19.26 23.88 8.34
CA TRP A 60 18.08 23.24 7.74
C TRP A 60 17.95 23.50 6.23
N ASP A 61 18.47 24.63 5.74
CA ASP A 61 18.43 25.03 4.33
C ASP A 61 19.69 24.63 3.55
N SER A 62 20.61 23.88 4.16
CA SER A 62 21.89 23.52 3.56
C SER A 62 21.80 22.33 2.58
N LEU A 63 20.60 21.84 2.29
CA LEU A 63 20.35 20.66 1.46
C LEU A 63 19.58 21.03 0.19
N GLY A 64 19.94 20.38 -0.92
CA GLY A 64 19.22 20.50 -2.20
C GLY A 64 17.74 20.11 -2.05
N CYS A 65 17.44 19.02 -1.34
CA CYS A 65 16.06 18.57 -1.05
C CYS A 65 15.24 19.54 -0.18
N MET A 66 15.91 20.49 0.49
CA MET A 66 15.29 21.56 1.27
C MET A 66 15.10 22.86 0.46
N GLY A 67 15.45 22.85 -0.83
CA GLY A 67 15.25 23.96 -1.76
C GLY A 67 16.49 24.80 -2.03
N ASN A 68 17.67 24.35 -1.60
CA ASN A 68 18.92 25.04 -1.89
C ASN A 68 19.37 24.82 -3.35
N ASN A 69 19.49 25.90 -4.11
CA ASN A 69 19.92 25.84 -5.52
C ASN A 69 21.43 26.00 -5.73
N ILE A 70 22.19 26.29 -4.66
CA ILE A 70 23.64 26.55 -4.72
C ILE A 70 24.41 25.31 -4.23
N ILE A 71 23.98 24.74 -3.10
CA ILE A 71 24.62 23.59 -2.48
C ILE A 71 24.11 22.31 -3.12
N GLN A 72 25.02 21.48 -3.63
CA GLN A 72 24.69 20.23 -4.30
C GLN A 72 24.87 19.04 -3.35
N THR A 73 23.78 18.35 -3.02
CA THR A 73 23.78 17.20 -2.12
C THR A 73 23.15 15.95 -2.75
N PRO A 74 23.60 15.50 -3.94
CA PRO A 74 22.90 14.50 -4.73
C PRO A 74 22.65 13.17 -4.01
N ASN A 75 23.57 12.76 -3.13
CA ASN A 75 23.41 11.54 -2.34
C ASN A 75 22.35 11.68 -1.24
N LEU A 76 22.33 12.81 -0.53
CA LEU A 76 21.33 13.08 0.51
C LEU A 76 19.96 13.35 -0.11
N ASP A 77 19.92 14.02 -1.26
CA ASP A 77 18.70 14.29 -2.01
C ASP A 77 18.07 12.99 -2.50
N ARG A 78 18.89 12.04 -2.97
CA ARG A 78 18.45 10.69 -3.33
C ARG A 78 17.91 9.93 -2.12
N LEU A 79 18.56 10.02 -0.96
CA LEU A 79 18.07 9.40 0.27
C LEU A 79 16.72 10.00 0.71
N ALA A 80 16.58 11.33 0.63
CA ALA A 80 15.33 12.01 0.93
C ALA A 80 14.20 11.62 -0.02
N ALA A 81 14.49 11.40 -1.31
CA ALA A 81 13.52 10.96 -2.32
C ALA A 81 13.11 9.47 -2.17
N GLN A 82 13.99 8.64 -1.63
CA GLN A 82 13.74 7.21 -1.39
C GLN A 82 13.12 6.92 -0.02
N GLY A 83 13.10 7.91 0.88
CA GLY A 83 12.62 7.78 2.24
C GLY A 83 11.61 8.86 2.62
N THR A 84 11.59 9.21 3.90
CA THR A 84 10.73 10.25 4.45
C THR A 84 11.55 11.47 4.82
N LEU A 85 11.22 12.62 4.24
CA LEU A 85 11.84 13.91 4.57
C LEU A 85 10.98 14.67 5.60
N PHE A 86 11.55 14.97 6.75
CA PHE A 86 10.93 15.85 7.75
C PHE A 86 11.36 17.29 7.49
N ARG A 87 10.45 18.13 6.99
CA ARG A 87 10.76 19.53 6.67
C ARG A 87 10.85 20.44 7.89
N ASN A 88 10.18 20.07 8.98
CA ASN A 88 10.03 20.89 10.18
C ASN A 88 10.64 20.16 11.39
N THR A 89 11.97 19.98 11.38
CA THR A 89 12.73 19.38 12.47
C THR A 89 13.38 20.45 13.35
N PHE A 90 13.26 20.31 14.67
CA PHE A 90 13.82 21.25 15.63
C PHE A 90 14.76 20.53 16.60
N VAL A 91 15.86 21.19 16.98
CA VAL A 91 16.74 20.76 18.08
C VAL A 91 16.25 21.37 19.39
N THR A 92 16.35 20.63 20.49
CA THR A 92 15.93 21.10 21.82
C THR A 92 16.93 22.12 22.40
N ALA A 93 18.21 21.94 22.10
CA ALA A 93 19.28 22.88 22.43
C ALA A 93 20.18 23.04 21.20
N SER A 94 20.43 24.28 20.78
CA SER A 94 21.30 24.60 19.64
C SER A 94 22.76 24.71 20.08
N VAL A 95 23.29 23.63 20.66
CA VAL A 95 24.67 23.51 21.11
C VAL A 95 25.23 22.14 20.74
N CYS A 96 26.50 22.06 20.36
CA CYS A 96 27.14 20.81 19.91
C CYS A 96 27.47 19.87 21.07
N SER A 97 27.57 20.39 22.30
CA SER A 97 27.79 19.62 23.51
C SER A 97 27.07 20.32 24.67
N VAL A 98 26.39 19.54 25.51
CA VAL A 98 25.69 19.97 26.71
C VAL A 98 26.46 19.59 27.97
#